data_AF-A0AAD2X7L4-F1
#
_entry.id   AF-A0AAD2X7L4-F1
#
_cell.length_a   1.000
_cell.length_b   1.000
_cell.length_c   1.000
_cell.angle_alpha   90.00
_cell.angle_beta   90.00
_cell.angle_gamma   90.00
#
_symmetry.space_group_name_H-M   'P 1'
#
loop_
_entity.id
_entity.type
_entity.pdbx_description
1 polymer ?
#
loop_
_entity_poly.entity_id
_entity_poly.type
_entity_poly.pdbx_seq_one_letter_code
_entity_poly.pdbx_strand_id
1 'polypeptide(L)'
;MQRYTYIFLLFCFTFFSCSQDDGLERKTQNVVVDEDDDDTQTTIDDEYVYRLPIIFHVLYQNAEDATQYVPASRLQAIVRNVNELFQGGVYGKSERIRVHFFLAQYDESGKKLVTPGVEYVKYTGAYPINPKEFMNDNSGKNVKYIWDPNEYINVMLYHFTKDKDGQTLGVSHLPYVSKSDSTISGLESVRQKHLTKRNLNYAYCSSINSTYINSESTRYTLSDKGRRRYQYVSTDVNVTLAHELGHYLGLYHTFSENKAHGGYEAVDDCHDSDHCKDTPSYNKVAYDSWLNDYLKNAPSKNIDIKELVKRENCEGQQFESTNIMDYAIGYGFCLSPDQKHRIRQVLYYSPLIPGPKKNRSTSRAAKEESDEVLDLPIQTIN
;
A
#
# COMPACT_ATOMS: atom_id res chain seq x y z
N MET A 1 29.61 52.85 -53.91
CA MET A 1 29.38 52.09 -55.16
C MET A 1 28.02 51.38 -55.06
N GLN A 2 27.59 50.56 -56.03
CA GLN A 2 26.22 49.99 -56.13
C GLN A 2 25.68 49.42 -54.78
N ARG A 3 24.41 49.66 -54.35
CA ARG A 3 23.08 49.27 -54.93
C ARG A 3 22.91 47.74 -55.03
N TYR A 4 21.76 47.06 -54.85
CA TYR A 4 20.29 47.32 -54.90
C TYR A 4 19.57 46.39 -53.86
N THR A 5 18.23 46.29 -53.67
CA THR A 5 17.09 47.23 -53.56
C THR A 5 15.81 46.41 -53.23
N TYR A 6 15.06 46.70 -52.15
CA TYR A 6 13.66 46.23 -51.97
C TYR A 6 12.78 47.37 -51.41
N ILE A 7 12.16 48.16 -52.29
CA ILE A 7 10.75 48.02 -52.73
C ILE A 7 9.77 48.29 -51.57
N PHE A 8 9.27 49.53 -51.55
CA PHE A 8 8.09 49.96 -50.80
C PHE A 8 6.87 49.79 -51.72
N LEU A 9 5.77 49.21 -51.23
CA LEU A 9 4.51 49.14 -51.96
C LEU A 9 3.33 49.40 -51.00
N LEU A 10 2.73 50.58 -51.14
CA LEU A 10 1.35 50.82 -50.68
C LEU A 10 0.41 49.91 -51.47
N PHE A 11 -0.68 49.43 -50.86
CA PHE A 11 -2.00 49.54 -51.49
C PHE A 11 -3.15 49.56 -50.45
N CYS A 12 -4.29 50.09 -50.89
CA CYS A 12 -5.44 50.59 -50.13
C CYS A 12 -5.96 49.78 -48.93
N PHE A 13 -6.43 50.53 -47.92
CA PHE A 13 -7.50 50.08 -47.02
C PHE A 13 -8.79 49.83 -47.81
N THR A 14 -9.50 48.74 -47.50
CA THR A 14 -10.93 48.56 -47.80
C THR A 14 -11.67 48.20 -46.51
N PHE A 15 -12.43 49.15 -45.96
CA PHE A 15 -13.31 48.88 -44.81
C PHE A 15 -14.56 48.12 -45.26
N PHE A 16 -14.84 46.97 -44.65
CA PHE A 16 -16.18 46.41 -44.53
C PHE A 16 -16.36 45.77 -43.14
N SER A 17 -17.60 45.78 -42.64
CA SER A 17 -17.92 45.83 -41.21
C SER A 17 -18.20 44.48 -40.55
N CYS A 18 -17.98 44.41 -39.22
CA CYS A 18 -18.44 43.41 -38.25
C CYS A 18 -17.88 41.98 -38.42
N SER A 19 -17.61 41.22 -37.35
CA SER A 19 -18.12 41.29 -35.97
C SER A 19 -17.03 41.40 -34.91
N GLN A 20 -17.40 41.76 -33.68
CA GLN A 20 -16.63 41.34 -32.50
C GLN A 20 -16.64 39.82 -32.38
N ASP A 21 -15.51 39.26 -31.98
CA ASP A 21 -15.40 38.01 -31.23
C ASP A 21 -14.47 38.35 -30.05
N ASP A 22 -15.06 38.65 -28.89
CA ASP A 22 -14.30 39.09 -27.73
C ASP A 22 -13.56 37.87 -27.15
N GLY A 23 -12.26 37.79 -27.46
CA GLY A 23 -11.41 36.63 -27.22
C GLY A 23 -11.35 36.19 -25.75
N LEU A 24 -12.31 35.35 -25.36
CA LEU A 24 -12.29 34.64 -24.09
C LEU A 24 -11.06 33.74 -24.05
N GLU A 25 -10.09 34.11 -23.20
CA GLU A 25 -9.02 33.21 -22.80
C GLU A 25 -9.65 31.95 -22.21
N ARG A 26 -9.71 30.90 -23.03
CA ARG A 26 -10.16 29.58 -22.62
C ARG A 26 -9.13 29.04 -21.65
N LYS A 27 -9.31 29.34 -20.36
CA LYS A 27 -8.56 28.75 -19.24
C LYS A 27 -8.40 27.27 -19.55
N THR A 28 -7.16 26.85 -19.78
CA THR A 28 -6.83 25.43 -19.80
C THR A 28 -7.17 24.90 -18.42
N GLN A 29 -8.27 24.16 -18.32
CA GLN A 29 -8.50 23.29 -17.17
C GLN A 29 -7.26 22.40 -17.09
N ASN A 30 -6.60 22.37 -15.94
CA ASN A 30 -5.60 21.35 -15.69
C ASN A 30 -6.35 20.02 -15.81
N VAL A 31 -6.06 19.27 -16.87
CA VAL A 31 -6.55 17.90 -17.01
C VAL A 31 -5.80 17.12 -15.94
N VAL A 32 -6.49 16.77 -14.86
CA VAL A 32 -5.98 15.85 -13.85
C VAL A 32 -5.63 14.56 -14.59
N VAL A 33 -4.42 14.07 -14.38
CA VAL A 33 -3.95 12.87 -15.04
C VAL A 33 -4.39 11.69 -14.19
N ASP A 34 -5.39 10.97 -14.68
CA ASP A 34 -5.69 9.59 -14.28
C ASP A 34 -4.38 8.77 -14.33
N GLU A 35 -3.98 8.24 -13.17
CA GLU A 35 -2.83 7.35 -13.04
C GLU A 35 -3.24 5.88 -12.75
N ASP A 36 -4.49 5.62 -12.34
CA ASP A 36 -4.96 4.33 -11.79
C ASP A 36 -5.94 3.55 -12.68
N ASP A 37 -6.38 4.14 -13.80
CA ASP A 37 -7.29 3.61 -14.83
C ASP A 37 -8.76 3.44 -14.31
N ASP A 38 -9.20 4.28 -13.37
CA ASP A 38 -10.58 4.30 -12.79
C ASP A 38 -11.71 4.40 -13.83
N ASP A 39 -11.55 5.25 -14.86
CA ASP A 39 -12.52 5.49 -15.94
C ASP A 39 -12.38 4.48 -17.12
N THR A 40 -11.61 3.39 -16.95
CA THR A 40 -11.30 2.43 -18.02
C THR A 40 -12.53 1.81 -18.66
N GLN A 41 -12.46 1.60 -19.97
CA GLN A 41 -13.48 0.88 -20.74
C GLN A 41 -13.14 -0.60 -20.94
N THR A 42 -12.09 -1.08 -20.26
CA THR A 42 -11.63 -2.47 -20.30
C THR A 42 -12.50 -3.37 -19.42
N THR A 43 -12.80 -4.60 -19.86
CA THR A 43 -13.47 -5.59 -19.01
C THR A 43 -12.63 -5.89 -17.77
N ILE A 44 -13.15 -5.54 -16.59
CA ILE A 44 -12.52 -5.82 -15.31
C ILE A 44 -12.77 -7.30 -14.96
N ASP A 45 -11.83 -8.17 -15.27
CA ASP A 45 -11.87 -9.60 -14.92
C ASP A 45 -10.64 -10.01 -14.09
N ASP A 46 -10.44 -11.30 -13.83
CA ASP A 46 -9.28 -11.82 -13.07
C ASP A 46 -7.98 -11.83 -13.91
N GLU A 47 -8.04 -11.48 -15.20
CA GLU A 47 -6.87 -11.29 -16.08
C GLU A 47 -6.40 -9.83 -16.13
N TYR A 48 -7.26 -8.85 -15.86
CA TYR A 48 -6.95 -7.41 -15.80
C TYR A 48 -5.84 -7.10 -14.78
N VAL A 49 -4.87 -6.26 -15.17
CA VAL A 49 -3.73 -5.86 -14.32
C VAL A 49 -3.97 -4.48 -13.73
N TYR A 50 -4.32 -4.43 -12.44
CA TYR A 50 -4.47 -3.16 -11.72
C TYR A 50 -3.12 -2.44 -11.64
N ARG A 51 -3.12 -1.14 -11.93
CA ARG A 51 -1.97 -0.25 -11.77
C ARG A 51 -2.26 0.67 -10.60
N LEU A 52 -1.56 0.47 -9.49
CA LEU A 52 -1.86 1.18 -8.25
C LEU A 52 -0.75 2.19 -7.94
N PRO A 53 -1.02 3.51 -8.04
CA PRO A 53 -0.06 4.54 -7.65
C PRO A 53 0.16 4.54 -6.13
N ILE A 54 1.42 4.62 -5.72
CA ILE A 54 1.85 4.79 -4.34
C ILE A 54 2.42 6.21 -4.16
N ILE A 55 2.02 6.86 -3.07
CA ILE A 55 2.67 8.05 -2.52
C ILE A 55 3.25 7.71 -1.14
N PHE A 56 4.55 7.99 -0.97
CA PHE A 56 5.23 7.90 0.32
C PHE A 56 5.20 9.27 1.02
N HIS A 57 4.47 9.39 2.12
CA HIS A 57 4.46 10.57 2.98
C HIS A 57 5.55 10.42 4.06
N VAL A 58 6.71 11.01 3.78
CA VAL A 58 7.91 10.90 4.60
C VAL A 58 7.86 11.95 5.71
N LEU A 59 7.42 11.58 6.91
CA LEU A 59 7.28 12.49 8.04
C LEU A 59 8.61 12.56 8.82
N TYR A 60 9.35 13.66 8.70
CA TYR A 60 10.72 13.79 9.22
C TYR A 60 10.92 14.95 10.18
N GLN A 61 11.87 14.81 11.12
CA GLN A 61 12.38 15.94 11.92
C GLN A 61 13.82 16.32 11.54
N ASN A 62 14.70 15.36 11.30
CA ASN A 62 16.05 15.63 10.81
C ASN A 62 16.15 15.35 9.30
N ALA A 63 16.61 16.33 8.52
CA ALA A 63 16.85 16.17 7.08
C ALA A 63 18.18 15.45 6.78
N GLU A 64 19.14 15.54 7.71
CA GLU A 64 20.47 14.89 7.59
C GLU A 64 20.43 13.40 7.99
N ASP A 65 19.33 12.94 8.59
CA ASP A 65 19.10 11.54 8.92
C ASP A 65 18.42 10.85 7.74
N ALA A 66 19.19 10.13 6.93
CA ALA A 66 18.70 9.40 5.76
C ALA A 66 17.75 8.22 6.09
N THR A 67 17.50 7.93 7.38
CA THR A 67 16.39 7.03 7.80
C THR A 67 15.10 7.77 8.13
N GLN A 68 15.15 9.09 8.38
CA GLN A 68 13.96 9.95 8.45
C GLN A 68 13.65 10.56 7.07
N TYR A 69 14.64 11.20 6.46
CA TYR A 69 14.56 11.82 5.14
C TYR A 69 14.99 10.80 4.07
N VAL A 70 14.19 9.75 3.91
CA VAL A 70 14.54 8.59 3.09
C VAL A 70 14.74 8.99 1.61
N PRO A 71 15.89 8.68 0.97
CA PRO A 71 16.10 8.99 -0.43
C PRO A 71 15.09 8.29 -1.36
N ALA A 72 14.48 9.04 -2.28
CA ALA A 72 13.49 8.50 -3.22
C ALA A 72 14.00 7.32 -4.08
N SER A 73 15.31 7.25 -4.36
CA SER A 73 15.95 6.12 -5.03
C SER A 73 15.89 4.81 -4.22
N ARG A 74 15.87 4.89 -2.88
CA ARG A 74 15.63 3.74 -1.99
C ARG A 74 14.18 3.30 -2.04
N LEU A 75 13.23 4.25 -1.99
CA LEU A 75 11.80 3.96 -2.11
C LEU A 75 11.46 3.32 -3.47
N GLN A 76 12.05 3.81 -4.55
CA GLN A 76 11.94 3.19 -5.88
C GLN A 76 12.52 1.76 -5.91
N ALA A 77 13.57 1.46 -5.15
CA ALA A 77 14.10 0.10 -5.03
C ALA A 77 13.14 -0.84 -4.29
N ILE A 78 12.57 -0.37 -3.18
CA ILE A 78 11.59 -1.15 -2.40
C ILE A 78 10.33 -1.42 -3.24
N VAL A 79 9.80 -0.43 -3.95
CA VAL A 79 8.63 -0.65 -4.85
C VAL A 79 8.95 -1.66 -5.95
N ARG A 80 10.16 -1.69 -6.54
CA ARG A 80 10.55 -2.76 -7.47
C ARG A 80 10.54 -4.14 -6.80
N ASN A 81 11.08 -4.26 -5.60
CA ASN A 81 11.15 -5.51 -4.85
C ASN A 81 9.75 -6.02 -4.45
N VAL A 82 8.86 -5.13 -4.01
CA VAL A 82 7.44 -5.45 -3.72
C VAL A 82 6.70 -5.93 -4.97
N ASN A 83 6.95 -5.32 -6.14
CA ASN A 83 6.39 -5.80 -7.40
C ASN A 83 6.85 -7.22 -7.76
N GLU A 84 8.11 -7.58 -7.51
CA GLU A 84 8.59 -8.96 -7.73
C GLU A 84 7.94 -9.99 -6.79
N LEU A 85 7.49 -9.57 -5.60
CA LEU A 85 6.71 -10.40 -4.68
C LEU A 85 5.28 -10.60 -5.21
N PHE A 86 4.56 -9.52 -5.54
CA PHE A 86 3.18 -9.57 -6.07
C PHE A 86 3.07 -10.13 -7.51
N GLN A 87 4.17 -10.14 -8.27
CA GLN A 87 4.27 -10.79 -9.57
C GLN A 87 4.18 -12.33 -9.45
N GLY A 88 4.60 -12.91 -8.33
CA GLY A 88 4.74 -14.35 -8.14
C GLY A 88 5.86 -14.99 -8.97
N GLY A 89 6.23 -16.23 -8.64
CA GLY A 89 7.20 -17.03 -9.41
C GLY A 89 8.68 -16.60 -9.35
N VAL A 90 9.00 -15.39 -8.88
CA VAL A 90 10.38 -14.87 -8.83
C VAL A 90 11.23 -15.63 -7.81
N TYR A 91 10.76 -15.69 -6.56
CA TYR A 91 11.49 -16.26 -5.42
C TYR A 91 11.18 -17.75 -5.19
N GLY A 92 9.97 -18.19 -5.54
CA GLY A 92 9.51 -19.58 -5.44
C GLY A 92 8.10 -19.70 -6.01
N LYS A 93 7.39 -20.80 -5.70
CA LYS A 93 5.96 -20.93 -6.04
C LYS A 93 5.18 -19.85 -5.29
N SER A 94 4.43 -19.04 -6.02
CA SER A 94 3.52 -18.00 -5.51
C SER A 94 2.56 -17.64 -6.63
N GLU A 95 1.33 -17.26 -6.31
CA GLU A 95 0.39 -16.74 -7.30
C GLU A 95 0.81 -15.40 -7.89
N ARG A 96 0.34 -15.14 -9.11
CA ARG A 96 0.47 -13.84 -9.79
C ARG A 96 -0.79 -13.02 -9.54
N ILE A 97 -0.70 -12.01 -8.67
CA ILE A 97 -1.84 -11.21 -8.18
C ILE A 97 -2.43 -10.28 -9.26
N ARG A 98 -1.62 -9.92 -10.26
CA ARG A 98 -1.96 -8.92 -11.30
C ARG A 98 -2.29 -7.55 -10.71
N VAL A 99 -1.46 -7.15 -9.77
CA VAL A 99 -1.29 -5.76 -9.32
C VAL A 99 0.12 -5.33 -9.73
N HIS A 100 0.26 -4.09 -10.20
CA HIS A 100 1.53 -3.43 -10.43
C HIS A 100 1.54 -2.09 -9.68
N PHE A 101 2.37 -2.01 -8.63
CA PHE A 101 2.55 -0.77 -7.88
C PHE A 101 3.58 0.14 -8.56
N PHE A 102 3.34 1.44 -8.60
CA PHE A 102 4.31 2.39 -9.14
C PHE A 102 4.30 3.71 -8.35
N LEU A 103 5.38 4.48 -8.43
CA LEU A 103 5.48 5.79 -7.78
C LEU A 103 4.62 6.80 -8.56
N ALA A 104 3.67 7.46 -7.88
CA ALA A 104 2.81 8.50 -8.47
C ALA A 104 3.63 9.58 -9.20
N GLN A 105 3.16 10.06 -10.34
CA GLN A 105 3.81 11.12 -11.10
C GLN A 105 3.21 12.50 -10.80
N TYR A 106 1.97 12.59 -10.33
CA TYR A 106 1.25 13.84 -10.08
C TYR A 106 0.72 13.93 -8.64
N ASP A 107 0.54 15.15 -8.15
CA ASP A 107 -0.13 15.48 -6.88
C ASP A 107 -1.66 15.59 -7.04
N GLU A 108 -2.41 15.67 -5.93
CA GLU A 108 -3.89 15.79 -5.91
C GLU A 108 -4.48 16.96 -6.72
N SER A 109 -3.65 17.92 -7.17
CA SER A 109 -4.06 19.02 -8.04
C SER A 109 -3.82 18.76 -9.54
N GLY A 110 -3.39 17.55 -9.90
CA GLY A 110 -2.96 17.17 -11.24
C GLY A 110 -1.60 17.74 -11.64
N LYS A 111 -0.81 18.27 -10.70
CA LYS A 111 0.50 18.87 -10.99
C LYS A 111 1.62 17.85 -10.82
N LYS A 112 2.56 17.84 -11.78
CA LYS A 112 3.67 16.88 -11.78
C LYS A 112 4.61 17.06 -10.58
N LEU A 113 4.95 15.95 -9.94
CA LEU A 113 5.85 15.90 -8.79
C LEU A 113 7.32 16.13 -9.20
N VAL A 114 8.04 16.87 -8.34
CA VAL A 114 9.50 17.03 -8.45
C VAL A 114 10.23 15.73 -8.08
N THR A 115 9.62 14.94 -7.19
CA THR A 115 10.11 13.62 -6.76
C THR A 115 8.95 12.64 -6.84
N PRO A 116 8.84 11.83 -7.91
CA PRO A 116 7.70 10.95 -8.11
C PRO A 116 7.48 9.99 -6.94
N GLY A 117 6.23 9.91 -6.47
CA GLY A 117 5.77 9.06 -5.38
C GLY A 117 6.37 9.39 -4.01
N VAL A 118 6.93 10.58 -3.79
CA VAL A 118 7.46 10.97 -2.47
C VAL A 118 7.08 12.40 -2.10
N GLU A 119 6.43 12.56 -0.95
CA GLU A 119 6.15 13.83 -0.29
C GLU A 119 6.97 13.92 1.00
N TYR A 120 7.87 14.91 1.10
CA TYR A 120 8.69 15.11 2.30
C TYR A 120 8.04 16.13 3.24
N VAL A 121 7.42 15.65 4.31
CA VAL A 121 6.65 16.47 5.26
C VAL A 121 7.44 16.72 6.54
N LYS A 122 7.75 17.99 6.81
CA LYS A 122 8.43 18.40 8.07
C LYS A 122 7.47 18.24 9.25
N TYR A 123 7.70 17.25 10.10
CA TYR A 123 6.78 16.88 11.18
C TYR A 123 7.05 17.67 12.47
N THR A 124 6.04 18.36 12.99
CA THR A 124 6.16 19.26 14.16
C THR A 124 5.61 18.70 15.48
N GLY A 125 5.11 17.46 15.48
CA GLY A 125 4.64 16.77 16.69
C GLY A 125 5.76 16.07 17.47
N ALA A 126 5.37 15.20 18.41
CA ALA A 126 6.31 14.32 19.10
C ALA A 126 6.90 13.27 18.14
N TYR A 127 8.20 13.01 18.27
CA TYR A 127 8.93 12.10 17.38
C TYR A 127 9.96 11.29 18.19
N PRO A 128 10.12 9.96 17.99
CA PRO A 128 9.37 9.06 17.10
C PRO A 128 7.85 9.07 17.34
N ILE A 129 7.08 8.68 16.32
CA ILE A 129 5.60 8.77 16.30
C ILE A 129 5.01 7.40 16.70
N ASN A 130 3.99 7.38 17.56
CA ASN A 130 3.24 6.16 17.83
C ASN A 130 2.30 5.86 16.63
N PRO A 131 2.49 4.74 15.89
CA PRO A 131 1.68 4.46 14.70
C PRO A 131 0.22 4.16 15.05
N LYS A 132 -0.05 3.51 16.20
CA LYS A 132 -1.41 3.18 16.63
C LYS A 132 -2.18 4.45 16.99
N GLU A 133 -1.56 5.40 17.68
CA GLU A 133 -2.12 6.74 17.95
C GLU A 133 -2.22 7.61 16.68
N PHE A 134 -1.34 7.45 15.70
CA PHE A 134 -1.40 8.22 14.46
C PHE A 134 -2.56 7.77 13.56
N MET A 135 -2.71 6.45 13.40
CA MET A 135 -3.68 5.85 12.48
C MET A 135 -5.10 5.82 13.05
N ASN A 136 -5.25 5.53 14.35
CA ASN A 136 -6.56 5.52 15.03
C ASN A 136 -7.00 6.90 15.55
N ASP A 137 -6.34 7.99 15.15
CA ASP A 137 -6.83 9.35 15.47
C ASP A 137 -8.04 9.70 14.61
N ASN A 138 -9.22 9.67 15.24
CA ASN A 138 -10.51 10.00 14.63
C ASN A 138 -10.89 11.49 14.76
N SER A 139 -9.93 12.38 15.04
CA SER A 139 -10.17 13.81 15.28
C SER A 139 -10.12 14.70 14.02
N GLY A 140 -9.81 14.12 12.87
CA GLY A 140 -9.53 14.80 11.62
C GLY A 140 -8.10 15.35 11.50
N LYS A 141 -7.34 15.48 12.60
CA LYS A 141 -6.04 16.19 12.61
C LYS A 141 -4.97 15.62 11.67
N ASN A 142 -5.07 14.32 11.37
CA ASN A 142 -4.12 13.57 10.55
C ASN A 142 -4.58 13.36 9.09
N VAL A 143 -5.85 13.64 8.74
CA VAL A 143 -6.40 13.50 7.36
C VAL A 143 -5.63 14.36 6.35
N LYS A 144 -5.07 15.49 6.82
CA LYS A 144 -4.20 16.37 6.04
C LYS A 144 -2.88 15.76 5.53
N TYR A 145 -2.50 14.56 6.02
CA TYR A 145 -1.26 13.89 5.66
C TYR A 145 -1.43 12.76 4.64
N ILE A 146 -2.67 12.42 4.27
CA ILE A 146 -2.97 11.45 3.20
C ILE A 146 -3.43 12.19 1.96
N TRP A 147 -3.21 11.62 0.78
CA TRP A 147 -3.93 11.99 -0.45
C TRP A 147 -5.20 11.13 -0.61
N ASP A 148 -6.05 11.41 -1.60
CA ASP A 148 -7.33 10.70 -1.70
C ASP A 148 -7.14 9.17 -1.93
N PRO A 149 -7.66 8.29 -1.05
CA PRO A 149 -7.59 6.84 -1.23
C PRO A 149 -8.33 6.31 -2.47
N ASN A 150 -9.15 7.13 -3.13
CA ASN A 150 -9.69 6.81 -4.46
C ASN A 150 -8.66 6.94 -5.59
N GLU A 151 -7.59 7.70 -5.40
CA GLU A 151 -6.62 8.05 -6.45
C GLU A 151 -5.22 7.51 -6.12
N TYR A 152 -4.88 7.32 -4.82
CA TYR A 152 -3.56 6.91 -4.36
C TYR A 152 -3.57 5.90 -3.19
N ILE A 153 -2.59 5.00 -3.16
CA ILE A 153 -2.26 4.24 -1.94
C ILE A 153 -1.30 5.09 -1.10
N ASN A 154 -1.79 5.53 0.06
CA ASN A 154 -1.05 6.34 1.03
C ASN A 154 -0.13 5.45 1.90
N VAL A 155 1.18 5.63 1.77
CA VAL A 155 2.18 4.96 2.62
C VAL A 155 2.91 5.98 3.48
N MET A 156 2.59 6.01 4.78
CA MET A 156 3.27 6.88 5.75
C MET A 156 4.62 6.29 6.14
N LEU A 157 5.65 7.11 6.22
CA LEU A 157 7.02 6.67 6.49
C LEU A 157 7.69 7.54 7.55
N TYR A 158 7.94 6.97 8.72
CA TYR A 158 8.50 7.67 9.89
C TYR A 158 9.13 6.69 10.90
N HIS A 159 9.87 7.17 11.90
CA HIS A 159 10.36 6.31 13.00
C HIS A 159 9.20 6.03 13.94
N PHE A 160 8.95 4.76 14.27
CA PHE A 160 7.94 4.40 15.25
C PHE A 160 8.47 4.59 16.69
N THR A 161 7.59 4.90 17.64
CA THR A 161 7.89 4.67 19.07
C THR A 161 8.20 3.19 19.31
N LYS A 162 8.98 2.89 20.35
CA LYS A 162 9.15 1.51 20.80
C LYS A 162 7.96 1.10 21.64
N ASP A 163 7.27 0.05 21.20
CA ASP A 163 6.27 -0.65 22.00
C ASP A 163 6.94 -1.41 23.17
N LYS A 164 6.13 -1.83 24.15
CA LYS A 164 6.64 -2.57 25.33
C LYS A 164 6.88 -4.04 25.02
N ASP A 165 6.12 -4.57 24.07
CA ASP A 165 5.89 -6.00 23.88
C ASP A 165 6.64 -6.56 22.66
N GLY A 166 7.28 -5.69 21.87
CA GLY A 166 8.02 -6.08 20.67
C GLY A 166 8.54 -4.90 19.85
N GLN A 167 8.83 -5.15 18.58
CA GLN A 167 9.25 -4.14 17.62
C GLN A 167 8.35 -4.18 16.39
N THR A 168 7.31 -3.35 16.38
CA THR A 168 6.43 -3.19 15.21
C THR A 168 7.21 -2.56 14.04
N LEU A 169 6.98 -3.10 12.84
CA LEU A 169 7.69 -2.75 11.60
C LEU A 169 6.78 -2.03 10.60
N GLY A 170 5.51 -2.37 10.59
CA GLY A 170 4.45 -1.69 9.87
C GLY A 170 3.14 -1.79 10.62
N VAL A 171 2.14 -1.04 10.15
CA VAL A 171 0.74 -1.10 10.58
C VAL A 171 -0.10 -0.75 9.37
N SER A 172 -1.20 -1.44 9.12
CA SER A 172 -2.07 -1.13 7.98
C SER A 172 -3.53 -1.00 8.39
N HIS A 173 -4.30 -0.21 7.63
CA HIS A 173 -5.76 -0.26 7.68
C HIS A 173 -6.28 -1.44 6.86
N LEU A 174 -7.30 -2.11 7.38
CA LEU A 174 -8.08 -3.07 6.61
C LEU A 174 -9.17 -2.34 5.78
N PRO A 175 -9.45 -2.78 4.54
CA PRO A 175 -10.34 -2.08 3.63
C PRO A 175 -11.82 -2.34 3.89
N TYR A 176 -12.65 -1.33 3.64
CA TYR A 176 -14.10 -1.45 3.72
C TYR A 176 -14.70 -2.20 2.54
N VAL A 177 -15.92 -2.70 2.75
CA VAL A 177 -16.79 -3.23 1.68
C VAL A 177 -18.16 -2.57 1.74
N SER A 178 -18.72 -2.22 0.59
CA SER A 178 -20.11 -1.71 0.50
C SER A 178 -21.11 -2.82 0.83
N LYS A 179 -22.07 -2.56 1.73
CA LYS A 179 -23.10 -3.52 2.16
C LYS A 179 -23.98 -4.10 1.04
N SER A 180 -23.98 -3.51 -0.16
CA SER A 180 -24.71 -4.04 -1.32
C SER A 180 -23.87 -4.90 -2.26
N ASP A 181 -22.54 -4.84 -2.19
CA ASP A 181 -21.65 -5.21 -3.30
C ASP A 181 -20.77 -6.43 -2.96
N SER A 182 -21.44 -7.48 -2.46
CA SER A 182 -20.88 -8.69 -1.83
C SER A 182 -20.23 -8.46 -0.45
N THR A 183 -20.23 -9.50 0.39
CA THR A 183 -19.61 -9.48 1.73
C THR A 183 -18.31 -10.28 1.70
N ILE A 184 -17.17 -9.60 1.86
CA ILE A 184 -15.87 -10.25 2.02
C ILE A 184 -15.67 -10.52 3.52
N SER A 185 -15.45 -11.78 3.92
CA SER A 185 -15.34 -12.15 5.34
C SER A 185 -14.27 -11.34 6.08
N GLY A 186 -14.53 -10.95 7.32
CA GLY A 186 -13.63 -10.22 8.23
C GLY A 186 -13.62 -8.70 8.06
N LEU A 187 -13.92 -8.19 6.86
CA LEU A 187 -13.84 -6.76 6.54
C LEU A 187 -15.08 -5.98 7.02
N GLU A 188 -14.85 -4.79 7.59
CA GLU A 188 -15.94 -3.92 8.04
C GLU A 188 -16.81 -3.42 6.88
N SER A 189 -18.12 -3.50 7.06
CA SER A 189 -19.10 -3.24 5.99
C SER A 189 -19.77 -1.88 6.17
N VAL A 190 -19.55 -0.96 5.23
CA VAL A 190 -20.10 0.41 5.23
C VAL A 190 -21.42 0.51 4.46
N ARG A 191 -22.23 1.54 4.72
CA ARG A 191 -23.52 1.71 4.02
C ARG A 191 -23.36 2.34 2.63
N GLN A 192 -22.31 3.12 2.47
CA GLN A 192 -22.02 3.95 1.31
C GLN A 192 -21.35 3.10 0.20
N LYS A 193 -21.78 3.33 -1.05
CA LYS A 193 -21.14 2.78 -2.25
C LYS A 193 -19.94 3.59 -2.71
N HIS A 194 -19.88 4.85 -2.31
CA HIS A 194 -18.85 5.81 -2.62
C HIS A 194 -18.30 6.36 -1.30
N LEU A 195 -16.98 6.40 -1.13
CA LEU A 195 -16.33 7.17 -0.07
C LEU A 195 -15.12 7.85 -0.70
N THR A 196 -14.84 9.07 -0.26
CA THR A 196 -13.65 9.85 -0.64
C THR A 196 -12.88 10.25 0.63
N LYS A 197 -11.69 10.83 0.47
CA LYS A 197 -10.95 11.47 1.58
C LYS A 197 -11.77 12.49 2.37
N ARG A 198 -12.75 13.15 1.75
CA ARG A 198 -13.62 14.15 2.41
C ARG A 198 -14.52 13.55 3.48
N ASN A 199 -14.83 12.26 3.37
CA ASN A 199 -15.68 11.55 4.33
C ASN A 199 -14.91 11.02 5.55
N LEU A 200 -13.58 11.19 5.60
CA LEU A 200 -12.72 10.59 6.62
C LEU A 200 -12.38 11.57 7.75
N ASN A 201 -12.35 11.07 8.98
CA ASN A 201 -11.82 11.75 10.17
C ASN A 201 -10.47 11.19 10.67
N TYR A 202 -9.83 10.30 9.91
CA TYR A 202 -8.56 9.64 10.26
C TYR A 202 -7.68 9.41 9.02
N ALA A 203 -6.40 9.11 9.23
CA ALA A 203 -5.45 8.90 8.14
C ALA A 203 -5.53 7.46 7.60
N TYR A 204 -6.43 7.20 6.65
CA TYR A 204 -6.53 5.90 5.96
C TYR A 204 -5.30 5.64 5.07
N CYS A 205 -4.39 4.81 5.59
CA CYS A 205 -3.06 4.55 5.04
C CYS A 205 -2.47 3.20 5.51
N SER A 206 -1.32 2.83 4.98
CA SER A 206 -0.35 1.95 5.67
C SER A 206 0.78 2.80 6.25
N SER A 207 1.28 2.48 7.44
CA SER A 207 2.47 3.10 8.05
C SER A 207 3.65 2.12 8.09
N ILE A 208 4.86 2.59 7.80
CA ILE A 208 6.09 1.80 7.78
C ILE A 208 7.16 2.43 8.69
N ASN A 209 7.82 1.60 9.49
CA ASN A 209 8.88 2.00 10.42
C ASN A 209 10.21 2.22 9.68
N SER A 210 10.43 3.46 9.23
CA SER A 210 11.60 3.89 8.46
C SER A 210 12.95 3.69 9.17
N THR A 211 12.97 3.39 10.48
CA THR A 211 14.16 2.92 11.21
C THR A 211 14.84 1.73 10.52
N TYR A 212 14.04 0.88 9.86
CA TYR A 212 14.47 -0.33 9.17
C TYR A 212 14.54 -0.18 7.64
N ILE A 213 14.48 1.05 7.11
CA ILE A 213 14.39 1.29 5.66
C ILE A 213 15.54 0.71 4.84
N ASN A 214 16.69 0.44 5.46
CA ASN A 214 17.87 -0.17 4.83
C ASN A 214 18.10 -1.65 5.24
N SER A 215 17.21 -2.23 6.06
CA SER A 215 17.21 -3.66 6.35
C SER A 215 16.57 -4.43 5.19
N GLU A 216 17.27 -5.40 4.62
CA GLU A 216 16.70 -6.32 3.63
C GLU A 216 17.44 -7.67 3.56
N SER A 217 16.71 -8.73 3.26
CA SER A 217 17.28 -10.07 3.05
C SER A 217 17.99 -10.14 1.69
N THR A 218 19.01 -10.98 1.56
CA THR A 218 19.92 -10.97 0.39
C THR A 218 19.30 -11.34 -0.96
N ARG A 219 18.01 -11.71 -1.00
CA ARG A 219 17.31 -12.12 -2.22
C ARG A 219 17.20 -11.02 -3.28
N TYR A 220 17.13 -9.75 -2.89
CA TYR A 220 16.95 -8.64 -3.85
C TYR A 220 18.27 -8.26 -4.52
N THR A 221 19.39 -8.38 -3.80
CA THR A 221 20.74 -8.02 -4.23
C THR A 221 21.49 -9.15 -4.95
N LEU A 222 21.05 -10.42 -4.79
CA LEU A 222 21.66 -11.57 -5.44
C LEU A 222 21.07 -11.83 -6.84
N SER A 223 21.94 -12.05 -7.82
CA SER A 223 21.55 -12.31 -9.22
C SER A 223 20.79 -13.62 -9.45
N ASP A 224 20.83 -14.55 -8.49
CA ASP A 224 20.02 -15.78 -8.49
C ASP A 224 18.80 -15.71 -7.55
N LYS A 225 18.43 -14.50 -7.12
CA LYS A 225 17.29 -14.21 -6.23
C LYS A 225 17.29 -15.01 -4.92
N GLY A 226 18.49 -15.34 -4.43
CA GLY A 226 18.70 -16.08 -3.17
C GLY A 226 18.64 -17.60 -3.29
N ARG A 227 18.42 -18.15 -4.50
CA ARG A 227 18.16 -19.59 -4.73
C ARG A 227 19.32 -20.52 -4.30
N ARG A 228 20.56 -20.03 -4.21
CA ARG A 228 21.72 -20.80 -3.69
C ARG A 228 22.12 -20.44 -2.27
N ARG A 229 21.95 -19.18 -1.87
CA ARG A 229 22.28 -18.64 -0.55
C ARG A 229 21.29 -17.54 -0.21
N TYR A 230 20.58 -17.72 0.89
CA TYR A 230 19.64 -16.74 1.42
C TYR A 230 20.03 -16.41 2.85
N GLN A 231 20.32 -15.13 3.11
CA GLN A 231 20.43 -14.60 4.47
C GLN A 231 19.17 -13.76 4.73
N TYR A 232 18.36 -14.24 5.65
CA TYR A 232 17.16 -13.59 6.16
C TYR A 232 17.51 -12.42 7.08
N VAL A 233 16.68 -11.38 7.04
CA VAL A 233 16.68 -10.27 7.98
C VAL A 233 15.26 -10.11 8.51
N SER A 234 15.06 -10.24 9.82
CA SER A 234 13.72 -10.15 10.45
C SER A 234 13.09 -8.76 10.40
N THR A 235 13.79 -7.76 9.86
CA THR A 235 13.33 -6.38 9.68
C THR A 235 13.33 -5.97 8.20
N ASP A 236 13.22 -6.93 7.29
CA ASP A 236 13.26 -6.74 5.84
C ASP A 236 12.09 -5.88 5.32
N VAL A 237 12.36 -4.59 5.09
CA VAL A 237 11.34 -3.60 4.75
C VAL A 237 10.60 -3.90 3.43
N ASN A 238 11.19 -4.71 2.56
CA ASN A 238 10.54 -5.14 1.32
C ASN A 238 9.43 -6.17 1.61
N VAL A 239 9.64 -7.05 2.59
CA VAL A 239 8.60 -7.97 3.07
C VAL A 239 7.58 -7.20 3.90
N THR A 240 8.02 -6.30 4.80
CA THR A 240 7.12 -5.44 5.59
C THR A 240 6.17 -4.65 4.70
N LEU A 241 6.66 -3.89 3.71
CA LEU A 241 5.75 -3.12 2.84
C LEU A 241 4.85 -4.04 1.98
N ALA A 242 5.33 -5.21 1.54
CA ALA A 242 4.47 -6.17 0.85
C ALA A 242 3.37 -6.75 1.77
N HIS A 243 3.65 -6.91 3.05
CA HIS A 243 2.73 -7.37 4.08
C HIS A 243 1.67 -6.30 4.39
N GLU A 244 2.06 -5.05 4.66
CA GLU A 244 1.10 -3.97 4.92
C GLU A 244 0.20 -3.67 3.71
N LEU A 245 0.73 -3.80 2.48
CA LEU A 245 -0.06 -3.71 1.25
C LEU A 245 -0.96 -4.94 1.05
N GLY A 246 -0.58 -6.11 1.58
CA GLY A 246 -1.46 -7.27 1.68
C GLY A 246 -2.68 -6.96 2.55
N HIS A 247 -2.48 -6.39 3.74
CA HIS A 247 -3.56 -5.92 4.61
C HIS A 247 -4.41 -4.80 3.99
N TYR A 248 -3.80 -3.82 3.32
CA TYR A 248 -4.51 -2.75 2.62
C TYR A 248 -5.41 -3.30 1.49
N LEU A 249 -5.00 -4.44 0.90
CA LEU A 249 -5.77 -5.22 -0.06
C LEU A 249 -6.59 -6.36 0.60
N GLY A 250 -6.78 -6.30 1.93
CA GLY A 250 -7.73 -7.08 2.72
C GLY A 250 -7.27 -8.45 3.22
N LEU A 251 -5.98 -8.78 3.12
CA LEU A 251 -5.41 -10.00 3.69
C LEU A 251 -5.23 -9.90 5.21
N TYR A 252 -5.18 -11.07 5.84
CA TYR A 252 -5.02 -11.31 7.27
C TYR A 252 -3.84 -12.25 7.50
N HIS A 253 -3.45 -12.46 8.76
CA HIS A 253 -2.32 -13.29 9.11
C HIS A 253 -2.58 -14.78 8.93
N THR A 254 -1.63 -15.54 8.39
CA THR A 254 -1.77 -17.01 8.23
C THR A 254 -1.53 -17.79 9.54
N PHE A 255 -1.90 -17.23 10.68
CA PHE A 255 -1.78 -17.83 12.01
C PHE A 255 -3.01 -17.50 12.86
N SER A 256 -3.28 -18.32 13.87
CA SER A 256 -4.45 -18.18 14.74
C SER A 256 -4.42 -16.88 15.54
N GLU A 257 -5.35 -15.97 15.25
CA GLU A 257 -5.49 -14.70 15.95
C GLU A 257 -6.96 -14.36 16.25
N ASN A 258 -7.14 -13.41 17.17
CA ASN A 258 -8.46 -12.87 17.53
C ASN A 258 -8.45 -11.35 17.50
N LYS A 259 -9.59 -10.74 17.14
CA LYS A 259 -9.78 -9.28 17.14
C LYS A 259 -9.83 -8.78 18.59
N ALA A 260 -8.82 -8.03 19.00
CA ALA A 260 -8.62 -7.55 20.37
C ALA A 260 -8.28 -6.05 20.37
N HIS A 261 -8.88 -5.30 21.30
CA HIS A 261 -8.59 -3.86 21.53
C HIS A 261 -8.60 -2.91 20.31
N GLY A 262 -9.23 -3.30 19.19
CA GLY A 262 -9.27 -2.53 17.93
C GLY A 262 -8.26 -2.99 16.88
N GLY A 263 -7.36 -3.91 17.24
CA GLY A 263 -6.46 -4.63 16.34
C GLY A 263 -6.65 -6.14 16.44
N TYR A 264 -5.56 -6.87 16.22
CA TYR A 264 -5.51 -8.32 16.22
C TYR A 264 -4.34 -8.82 17.08
N GLU A 265 -4.55 -9.93 17.79
CA GLU A 265 -3.58 -10.54 18.69
C GLU A 265 -3.52 -12.06 18.45
N ALA A 266 -2.32 -12.58 18.25
CA ALA A 266 -2.06 -14.01 18.11
C ALA A 266 -2.44 -14.76 19.40
N VAL A 267 -3.09 -15.91 19.28
CA VAL A 267 -3.56 -16.69 20.44
C VAL A 267 -2.93 -18.08 20.53
N ASP A 268 -2.93 -18.63 21.75
CA ASP A 268 -2.51 -20.01 22.05
C ASP A 268 -3.66 -21.00 21.75
N ASP A 269 -4.12 -20.98 20.49
CA ASP A 269 -5.18 -21.83 19.93
C ASP A 269 -4.89 -22.12 18.45
N CYS A 270 -5.68 -22.99 17.80
CA CYS A 270 -5.50 -23.34 16.39
C CYS A 270 -6.79 -23.26 15.56
N HIS A 271 -6.98 -22.15 14.83
CA HIS A 271 -8.13 -21.90 13.97
C HIS A 271 -7.78 -21.05 12.72
N ASP A 272 -8.55 -21.22 11.64
CA ASP A 272 -8.56 -20.29 10.51
C ASP A 272 -9.16 -18.95 10.97
N SER A 273 -8.33 -17.90 10.88
CA SER A 273 -8.72 -16.50 11.07
C SER A 273 -8.36 -15.61 9.87
N ASP A 274 -7.72 -16.17 8.82
CA ASP A 274 -7.23 -15.41 7.67
C ASP A 274 -8.22 -15.36 6.49
N HIS A 275 -9.25 -16.22 6.56
CA HIS A 275 -10.34 -16.33 5.58
C HIS A 275 -9.90 -16.80 4.17
N CYS A 276 -8.79 -17.51 4.09
CA CYS A 276 -8.27 -18.19 2.89
C CYS A 276 -8.08 -19.68 3.23
N LYS A 277 -8.59 -20.61 2.40
CA LYS A 277 -8.64 -22.03 2.77
C LYS A 277 -7.42 -22.84 2.32
N ASP A 278 -6.53 -22.22 1.57
CA ASP A 278 -5.29 -22.80 1.05
C ASP A 278 -4.03 -22.31 1.79
N THR A 279 -4.20 -21.47 2.82
CA THR A 279 -3.16 -21.03 3.75
C THR A 279 -3.20 -21.90 5.02
N PRO A 280 -2.10 -22.60 5.36
CA PRO A 280 -2.06 -23.48 6.53
C PRO A 280 -1.96 -22.67 7.83
N SER A 281 -3.10 -22.38 8.44
CA SER A 281 -3.20 -21.73 9.76
C SER A 281 -2.51 -22.57 10.86
N TYR A 282 -1.87 -21.89 11.81
CA TYR A 282 -1.10 -22.50 12.90
C TYR A 282 -1.12 -21.66 14.20
N ASN A 283 -0.86 -22.30 15.33
CA ASN A 283 -0.68 -21.61 16.63
C ASN A 283 0.68 -20.89 16.68
N LYS A 284 0.67 -19.56 16.57
CA LYS A 284 1.89 -18.74 16.63
C LYS A 284 2.48 -18.60 18.04
N VAL A 285 1.67 -18.61 19.09
CA VAL A 285 2.16 -18.50 20.48
C VAL A 285 2.98 -19.74 20.88
N ALA A 286 2.53 -20.93 20.48
CA ALA A 286 3.29 -22.17 20.62
C ALA A 286 4.58 -22.16 19.80
N TYR A 287 4.55 -21.68 18.55
CA TYR A 287 5.76 -21.51 17.73
C TYR A 287 6.75 -20.53 18.35
N ASP A 288 6.31 -19.35 18.79
CA ASP A 288 7.19 -18.34 19.39
C ASP A 288 7.79 -18.85 20.70
N SER A 289 7.04 -19.64 21.48
CA SER A 289 7.54 -20.32 22.67
C SER A 289 8.63 -21.34 22.33
N TRP A 290 8.39 -22.20 21.33
CA TRP A 290 9.39 -23.13 20.79
C TRP A 290 10.64 -22.39 20.28
N LEU A 291 10.47 -21.31 19.52
CA LEU A 291 11.56 -20.54 18.94
C LEU A 291 12.43 -19.93 20.04
N ASN A 292 11.80 -19.34 21.07
CA ASN A 292 12.51 -18.77 22.21
C ASN A 292 13.34 -19.84 22.95
N ASP A 293 12.79 -21.03 23.19
CA ASP A 293 13.52 -22.09 23.88
C ASP A 293 14.57 -22.78 22.99
N TYR A 294 14.31 -22.91 21.69
CA TYR A 294 15.30 -23.34 20.71
C TYR A 294 16.50 -22.38 20.68
N LEU A 295 16.26 -21.07 20.59
CA LEU A 295 17.33 -20.06 20.55
C LEU A 295 18.13 -19.97 21.87
N LYS A 296 17.49 -20.18 23.03
CA LYS A 296 18.19 -20.24 24.34
C LYS A 296 19.12 -21.45 24.46
N ASN A 297 18.72 -22.60 23.91
CA ASN A 297 19.42 -23.88 24.06
C ASN A 297 20.27 -24.28 22.84
N ALA A 298 20.22 -23.53 21.74
CA ALA A 298 20.94 -23.83 20.51
C ALA A 298 22.46 -23.90 20.74
N PRO A 299 23.16 -24.93 20.23
CA PRO A 299 24.62 -24.94 20.21
C PRO A 299 25.10 -23.74 19.38
N SER A 300 26.08 -23.00 19.90
CA SER A 300 26.39 -21.61 19.49
C SER A 300 27.09 -21.43 18.13
N LYS A 301 26.82 -22.31 17.17
CA LYS A 301 27.25 -22.20 15.76
C LYS A 301 26.18 -22.74 14.81
N ASN A 302 25.76 -21.88 13.88
CA ASN A 302 25.00 -22.22 12.67
C ASN A 302 23.60 -22.82 12.92
N ILE A 303 22.68 -22.00 13.41
CA ILE A 303 21.24 -22.25 13.26
C ILE A 303 20.90 -22.17 11.76
N ASP A 304 20.29 -23.21 11.20
CA ASP A 304 19.77 -23.20 9.83
C ASP A 304 18.36 -22.59 9.82
N ILE A 305 18.12 -21.63 8.92
CA ILE A 305 16.79 -21.07 8.68
C ILE A 305 15.76 -22.15 8.32
N LYS A 306 16.18 -23.24 7.69
CA LYS A 306 15.32 -24.39 7.36
C LYS A 306 14.71 -25.08 8.58
N GLU A 307 15.29 -24.91 9.77
CA GLU A 307 14.66 -25.36 11.01
C GLU A 307 13.65 -24.32 11.50
N LEU A 308 14.03 -23.03 11.47
CA LEU A 308 13.20 -21.92 11.96
C LEU A 308 11.92 -21.69 11.17
N VAL A 309 11.89 -21.99 9.87
CA VAL A 309 10.71 -21.84 9.01
C VAL A 309 9.69 -22.97 9.13
N LYS A 310 9.99 -24.06 9.83
CA LYS A 310 9.02 -25.16 10.02
C LYS A 310 7.84 -24.73 10.87
N ARG A 311 6.67 -25.29 10.58
CA ARG A 311 5.41 -25.10 11.30
C ARG A 311 4.61 -26.39 11.27
N GLU A 312 3.76 -26.58 12.26
CA GLU A 312 2.66 -27.56 12.22
C GLU A 312 1.34 -26.80 12.06
N ASN A 313 0.50 -27.18 11.10
CA ASN A 313 -0.82 -26.58 10.94
C ASN A 313 -1.85 -27.20 11.91
N CYS A 314 -3.06 -26.63 11.96
CA CYS A 314 -4.14 -27.14 12.82
C CYS A 314 -4.65 -28.56 12.49
N GLU A 315 -4.16 -29.19 11.42
CA GLU A 315 -4.43 -30.61 11.09
C GLU A 315 -3.25 -31.54 11.47
N GLY A 316 -2.22 -31.03 12.15
CA GLY A 316 -1.01 -31.80 12.51
C GLY A 316 -0.03 -32.01 11.36
N GLN A 317 -0.13 -31.20 10.29
CA GLN A 317 0.70 -31.34 9.09
C GLN A 317 1.88 -30.35 9.12
N GLN A 318 3.07 -30.85 8.81
CA GLN A 318 4.31 -30.08 8.81
C GLN A 318 4.51 -29.33 7.48
N PHE A 319 4.82 -28.03 7.54
CA PHE A 319 5.07 -27.18 6.38
C PHE A 319 6.20 -26.16 6.60
N GLU A 320 6.71 -25.56 5.51
CA GLU A 320 7.66 -24.43 5.57
C GLU A 320 6.90 -23.09 5.39
N SER A 321 7.04 -22.19 6.36
CA SER A 321 6.50 -20.83 6.29
C SER A 321 7.12 -20.08 5.10
N THR A 322 6.28 -19.79 4.11
CA THR A 322 6.64 -19.08 2.88
C THR A 322 5.74 -17.89 2.59
N ASN A 323 4.58 -17.78 3.24
CA ASN A 323 3.59 -16.74 2.97
C ASN A 323 4.13 -15.35 3.34
N ILE A 324 3.73 -14.31 2.61
CA ILE A 324 4.04 -12.92 2.97
C ILE A 324 3.33 -12.54 4.27
N MET A 325 2.13 -13.07 4.51
CA MET A 325 1.27 -12.75 5.66
C MET A 325 1.59 -13.58 6.93
N ASP A 326 2.83 -14.06 7.10
CA ASP A 326 3.33 -14.60 8.37
C ASP A 326 4.26 -13.56 9.04
N TYR A 327 4.19 -13.44 10.37
CA TYR A 327 5.05 -12.58 11.20
C TYR A 327 6.20 -13.33 11.88
N ALA A 328 6.13 -14.65 11.97
CA ALA A 328 7.22 -15.45 12.51
C ALA A 328 8.40 -15.55 11.51
N ILE A 329 9.47 -16.25 11.89
CA ILE A 329 10.61 -16.45 10.97
C ILE A 329 10.16 -17.33 9.81
N GLY A 330 9.93 -16.70 8.67
CA GLY A 330 9.42 -17.30 7.43
C GLY A 330 10.19 -16.80 6.21
N TYR A 331 9.96 -17.42 5.06
CA TYR A 331 10.55 -16.92 3.82
C TYR A 331 9.84 -15.70 3.24
N GLY A 332 8.58 -15.39 3.57
CA GLY A 332 7.95 -14.12 3.18
C GLY A 332 8.01 -13.80 1.67
N PHE A 333 7.49 -14.67 0.81
CA PHE A 333 7.40 -14.41 -0.64
C PHE A 333 6.16 -14.97 -1.35
N CYS A 334 5.41 -15.85 -0.70
CA CYS A 334 4.27 -16.54 -1.30
C CYS A 334 2.96 -15.81 -1.01
N LEU A 335 2.11 -15.75 -2.02
CA LEU A 335 0.68 -15.48 -1.89
C LEU A 335 -0.09 -16.63 -2.56
N SER A 336 -1.23 -17.00 -2.00
CA SER A 336 -2.02 -18.16 -2.41
C SER A 336 -3.13 -17.83 -3.43
N PRO A 337 -3.73 -18.84 -4.10
CA PRO A 337 -4.96 -18.70 -4.87
C PRO A 337 -6.12 -18.01 -4.14
N ASP A 338 -6.45 -18.38 -2.90
CA ASP A 338 -7.54 -17.72 -2.16
C ASP A 338 -7.16 -16.30 -1.74
N GLN A 339 -5.92 -16.06 -1.29
CA GLN A 339 -5.43 -14.70 -1.00
C GLN A 339 -5.50 -13.81 -2.24
N LYS A 340 -5.14 -14.34 -3.41
CA LYS A 340 -5.31 -13.65 -4.70
C LYS A 340 -6.78 -13.35 -4.97
N HIS A 341 -7.68 -14.34 -4.87
CA HIS A 341 -9.12 -14.15 -5.09
C HIS A 341 -9.70 -13.07 -4.16
N ARG A 342 -9.26 -13.06 -2.90
CA ARG A 342 -9.63 -12.10 -1.86
C ARG A 342 -9.17 -10.69 -2.20
N ILE A 343 -7.91 -10.50 -2.59
CA ILE A 343 -7.38 -9.23 -3.12
C ILE A 343 -8.22 -8.76 -4.33
N ARG A 344 -8.61 -9.67 -5.24
CA ARG A 344 -9.46 -9.30 -6.38
C ARG A 344 -10.84 -8.80 -5.94
N GLN A 345 -11.52 -9.44 -4.98
CA GLN A 345 -12.81 -8.94 -4.47
C GLN A 345 -12.68 -7.54 -3.87
N VAL A 346 -11.61 -7.31 -3.10
CA VAL A 346 -11.30 -5.99 -2.51
C VAL A 346 -11.09 -4.93 -3.59
N LEU A 347 -10.28 -5.22 -4.62
CA LEU A 347 -10.05 -4.31 -5.76
C LEU A 347 -11.33 -4.01 -6.55
N TYR A 348 -12.27 -4.96 -6.65
CA TYR A 348 -13.53 -4.79 -7.39
C TYR A 348 -14.58 -3.94 -6.66
N TYR A 349 -14.61 -3.97 -5.32
CA TYR A 349 -15.76 -3.50 -4.52
C TYR A 349 -15.44 -2.61 -3.31
N SER A 350 -14.16 -2.43 -2.94
CA SER A 350 -13.81 -1.53 -1.84
C SER A 350 -13.93 -0.05 -2.26
N PRO A 351 -14.55 0.83 -1.45
CA PRO A 351 -14.80 2.22 -1.82
C PRO A 351 -13.62 3.17 -1.60
N LEU A 352 -12.50 2.72 -1.03
CA LEU A 352 -11.31 3.54 -0.69
C LEU A 352 -10.00 2.92 -1.19
N ILE A 353 -10.01 2.41 -2.42
CA ILE A 353 -8.81 1.85 -3.09
C ILE A 353 -8.79 2.33 -4.54
N PRO A 354 -7.62 2.69 -5.12
CA PRO A 354 -7.53 3.15 -6.50
C PRO A 354 -7.98 2.13 -7.56
N GLY A 355 -8.21 2.64 -8.76
CA GLY A 355 -8.49 1.92 -9.99
C GLY A 355 -9.95 1.50 -10.17
N PRO A 356 -10.27 0.83 -11.28
CA PRO A 356 -11.65 0.66 -11.74
C PRO A 356 -12.44 -0.36 -10.91
N LYS A 357 -13.77 -0.16 -10.82
CA LYS A 357 -14.67 -0.88 -9.91
C LYS A 357 -15.85 -1.51 -10.67
N LYS A 358 -16.11 -2.80 -10.44
CA LYS A 358 -17.05 -3.61 -11.26
C LYS A 358 -18.51 -3.10 -11.30
N ASN A 359 -18.97 -2.47 -10.22
CA ASN A 359 -20.37 -2.06 -10.03
C ASN A 359 -20.54 -0.55 -9.74
N ARG A 360 -19.52 0.28 -9.97
CA ARG A 360 -19.57 1.74 -9.70
C ARG A 360 -20.12 2.46 -10.93
N SER A 361 -21.21 3.21 -10.78
CA SER A 361 -21.74 4.04 -11.87
C SER A 361 -20.89 5.30 -12.02
N THR A 362 -20.35 5.55 -13.22
CA THR A 362 -19.62 6.78 -13.57
C THR A 362 -20.52 8.01 -13.77
N SER A 363 -21.83 7.90 -13.48
CA SER A 363 -22.76 9.01 -13.59
C SER A 363 -22.43 10.13 -12.59
N ARG A 364 -22.37 11.38 -13.05
CA ARG A 364 -21.96 12.53 -12.23
C ARG A 364 -22.82 12.75 -10.97
N ALA A 365 -24.08 12.32 -10.99
CA ALA A 365 -24.97 12.34 -9.81
C ALA A 365 -24.47 11.45 -8.66
N ALA A 366 -23.62 10.44 -8.93
CA ALA A 366 -22.94 9.63 -7.90
C ALA A 366 -21.62 10.24 -7.40
N LYS A 367 -21.22 11.42 -7.91
CA LYS A 367 -20.19 12.30 -7.32
C LYS A 367 -20.82 13.50 -6.57
N GLU A 368 -22.14 13.48 -6.34
CA GLU A 368 -22.89 14.42 -5.48
C GLU A 368 -23.36 13.76 -4.16
N GLU A 369 -22.64 12.74 -3.67
CA GLU A 369 -22.77 12.31 -2.26
C GLU A 369 -22.17 13.37 -1.33
N SER A 370 -22.59 13.41 -0.06
CA SER A 370 -22.29 14.54 0.83
C SER A 370 -20.80 14.66 1.20
N ASP A 371 -20.30 15.90 1.23
CA ASP A 371 -19.04 16.31 1.88
C ASP A 371 -19.11 16.20 3.43
N GLU A 372 -19.95 15.29 3.95
CA GLU A 372 -20.10 15.03 5.38
C GLU A 372 -19.01 14.05 5.83
N VAL A 373 -18.31 14.43 6.91
CA VAL A 373 -17.34 13.56 7.58
C VAL A 373 -18.10 12.49 8.36
N LEU A 374 -17.80 11.22 8.07
CA LEU A 374 -18.54 10.08 8.58
C LEU A 374 -17.82 9.41 9.75
N ASP A 375 -18.57 8.94 10.74
CA ASP A 375 -18.06 8.05 11.79
C ASP A 375 -17.93 6.63 11.24
N LEU A 376 -16.75 6.33 10.68
CA LEU A 376 -16.42 5.04 10.07
C LEU A 376 -15.63 4.15 11.06
N PRO A 377 -15.86 2.83 11.07
CA PRO A 377 -15.19 1.93 12.00
C PRO A 377 -13.71 1.78 11.61
N ILE A 378 -12.80 2.35 12.40
CA ILE A 378 -11.36 2.19 12.16
C ILE A 378 -10.95 0.75 12.53
N GLN A 379 -10.23 0.08 11.63
CA GLN A 379 -9.73 -1.28 11.80
C GLN A 379 -8.26 -1.30 11.34
N THR A 380 -7.33 -1.39 12.29
CA THR A 380 -5.88 -1.54 12.01
C THR A 380 -5.38 -2.94 12.35
N ILE A 381 -4.33 -3.38 11.68
CA ILE A 381 -3.66 -4.68 11.90
C ILE A 381 -2.13 -4.46 11.84
N ASN A 382 -1.40 -5.16 12.71
CA ASN A 382 0.02 -4.92 13.05
C ASN A 382 0.64 -6.10 13.83
#